data_AF-A0A4V0XJ68-F1
#
_entry.id   AF-A0A4V0XJ68-F1
#
_cell.length_a   1.000
_cell.length_b   1.000
_cell.length_c   1.000
_cell.angle_alpha   90.00
_cell.angle_beta   90.00
_cell.angle_gamma   90.00
#
_symmetry.space_group_name_H-M   'P 1'
#
loop_
_entity.id
_entity.type
_entity.pdbx_description
1 polymer ?
#
loop_
_entity_poly.entity_id
_entity_poly.type
_entity_poly.pdbx_seq_one_letter_code
_entity_poly.pdbx_strand_id
1 'polypeptide(L)' 'MLKWPDSGNPVLLRTDFADDAAWAALCKAAQAPSDEDFQANIDCVSNRSFDTP' A
#
# COMPACT_ATOMS: atom_id res chain seq x y z
N MET A 1 0.09 18.55 -3.82
CA MET A 1 0.97 18.18 -2.70
C MET A 1 0.86 16.68 -2.48
N LEU A 2 1.98 15.98 -2.28
CA LEU A 2 1.94 14.58 -1.91
C LEU A 2 1.24 14.43 -0.56
N LYS A 3 0.20 13.59 -0.49
CA LYS A 3 -0.43 13.22 0.77
C LYS A 3 0.29 11.99 1.31
N TRP A 4 1.10 12.19 2.35
CA TRP A 4 1.73 11.12 3.08
C TRP A 4 0.82 10.71 4.26
N PRO A 5 0.77 9.43 4.65
CA PRO A 5 0.07 9.01 5.86
C PRO A 5 0.78 9.56 7.12
N ASP A 6 0.02 10.12 8.06
CA ASP A 6 0.54 10.65 9.34
C ASP A 6 0.61 9.57 10.45
N SER A 7 0.42 8.30 10.11
CA SER A 7 0.31 7.18 11.06
C SER A 7 1.64 6.77 11.70
N GLY A 8 2.77 7.09 11.08
CA GLY A 8 4.09 6.56 11.44
C GLY A 8 4.31 5.09 11.03
N ASN A 9 3.34 4.47 10.34
CA ASN A 9 3.44 3.11 9.85
C ASN A 9 4.42 3.02 8.65
N PRO A 10 5.06 1.86 8.44
CA PRO A 10 5.71 1.55 7.17
C PRO A 10 4.72 1.67 6.01
N VAL A 11 5.23 2.09 4.86
CA VAL A 11 4.40 2.39 3.67
C VAL A 11 4.68 1.40 2.55
N LEU A 12 3.62 0.84 1.98
CA LEU A 12 3.65 0.15 0.70
C LEU A 12 3.27 1.15 -0.40
N LEU A 13 4.22 1.45 -1.27
CA LEU A 13 4.10 2.48 -2.31
C LEU A 13 3.73 1.85 -3.66
N ARG A 14 2.69 2.37 -4.30
CA ARG A 14 2.34 2.02 -5.68
C ARG A 14 3.18 2.82 -6.68
N THR A 15 3.88 2.12 -7.56
CA THR A 15 4.66 2.72 -8.66
C THR A 15 4.13 2.38 -10.04
N ASP A 16 3.29 1.34 -10.17
CA ASP A 16 2.62 0.94 -11.41
C ASP A 16 1.10 1.12 -11.29
N PHE A 17 0.49 1.81 -12.26
CA PHE A 17 -0.93 2.18 -12.25
C PHE A 17 -1.76 1.48 -13.34
N ALA A 18 -1.26 0.39 -13.93
CA ALA A 18 -1.93 -0.33 -15.01
C ALA A 18 -3.16 -1.12 -14.54
N ASP A 19 -3.16 -1.59 -13.28
CA ASP A 19 -4.23 -2.42 -12.74
C ASP A 19 -4.58 -2.03 -11.28
N ASP A 20 -5.77 -1.46 -11.10
CA ASP A 20 -6.29 -1.07 -9.78
C ASP A 20 -6.76 -2.27 -8.94
N ALA A 21 -7.26 -3.33 -9.58
CA ALA A 21 -7.74 -4.51 -8.88
C ALA A 21 -6.56 -5.31 -8.31
N ALA A 22 -5.49 -5.45 -9.07
CA ALA A 22 -4.25 -6.06 -8.60
C ALA A 22 -3.66 -5.28 -7.42
N TRP A 23 -3.64 -3.94 -7.49
CA TRP A 23 -3.20 -3.11 -6.36
C TRP A 23 -4.05 -3.30 -5.10
N ALA A 24 -5.39 -3.31 -5.24
CA ALA A 24 -6.29 -3.55 -4.12
C ALA A 24 -6.06 -4.94 -3.47
N ALA A 25 -5.81 -5.96 -4.29
CA ALA A 25 -5.51 -7.31 -3.80
C ALA A 25 -4.19 -7.37 -3.02
N LEU A 26 -3.14 -6.68 -3.50
CA LEU A 26 -1.86 -6.59 -2.80
C LEU A 26 -2.01 -5.93 -1.43
N CYS A 27 -2.71 -4.81 -1.36
CA CYS A 27 -2.96 -4.11 -0.10
C CYS A 27 -3.70 -5.00 0.90
N LYS A 28 -4.77 -5.67 0.45
CA LYS A 28 -5.53 -6.60 1.28
C LYS A 28 -4.65 -7.74 1.81
N ALA A 29 -3.82 -8.34 0.95
CA ALA A 29 -2.94 -9.43 1.34
C ALA A 29 -1.88 -8.98 2.34
N ALA A 30 -1.26 -7.83 2.11
CA ALA A 30 -0.18 -7.31 2.96
C ALA A 30 -0.69 -6.82 4.33
N GLN A 31 -1.97 -6.45 4.43
CA GLN A 31 -2.63 -6.06 5.69
C GLN A 31 -3.35 -7.22 6.40
N ALA A 32 -3.42 -8.40 5.78
CA ALA A 32 -4.05 -9.56 6.39
C ALA A 32 -3.18 -10.10 7.54
N PRO A 33 -3.78 -10.62 8.62
CA PRO A 33 -3.05 -11.35 9.64
C PRO A 33 -2.45 -12.64 9.06
N SER A 34 -1.27 -13.02 9.54
CA SER A 34 -0.66 -14.32 9.24
C SER A 34 -1.28 -15.43 10.08
N ASP A 35 -0.92 -16.69 9.76
CA ASP A 35 -1.35 -17.86 10.54
C ASP A 35 -0.85 -17.85 12.01
N GLU A 36 0.13 -16.99 12.32
CA GLU A 36 0.67 -16.77 13.66
C GLU A 36 0.06 -15.54 14.35
N ASP A 37 -1.09 -15.04 13.85
CA ASP A 37 -1.80 -13.85 14.32
C ASP A 37 -1.00 -12.53 14.24
N PHE A 38 0.11 -12.52 13.48
CA PHE A 38 0.84 -11.29 13.21
C PHE A 38 0.13 -10.47 12.13
N GLN A 39 -0.17 -9.21 12.41
CA GLN A 39 -0.71 -8.27 11.43
C GLN A 39 0.24 -7.10 11.22
N ALA A 40 0.64 -6.88 9.97
CA ALA A 40 1.47 -5.74 9.61
C ALA A 40 0.62 -4.45 9.58
N ASN A 41 0.96 -3.49 10.43
CA ASN A 41 0.38 -2.15 10.40
C ASN A 41 1.07 -1.34 9.30
N ILE A 42 0.61 -1.50 8.06
CA ILE A 42 1.14 -0.79 6.89
C ILE A 42 0.09 0.10 6.24
N ASP A 43 0.54 1.22 5.68
CA ASP A 43 -0.30 2.07 4.84
C ASP A 43 -0.02 1.84 3.36
N CYS A 44 -1.09 1.61 2.61
CA CYS A 44 -1.03 1.54 1.16
C CYS A 44 -1.19 2.92 0.55
N VAL A 45 -0.15 3.40 -0.13
CA VAL A 45 -0.15 4.71 -0.80
C VAL A 45 -0.25 4.53 -2.31
N SER A 46 -1.37 5.00 -2.86
CA SER A 46 -1.62 5.07 -4.31
C SER A 46 -1.75 6.53 -4.73
N ASN A 47 -0.66 7.12 -5.21
CA ASN A 47 -0.63 8.49 -5.70
C ASN A 47 0.14 8.56 -7.03
N ARG A 48 -0.52 9.00 -8.09
CA ARG A 48 0.06 9.08 -9.44
C ARG A 48 1.23 10.05 -9.57
N SER A 49 1.51 10.88 -8.56
CA SER A 49 2.78 11.64 -8.53
C SER A 49 4.02 10.73 -8.44
N PHE A 50 3.85 9.45 -8.10
CA PHE A 50 4.90 8.42 -8.10
C PHE A 50 4.94 7.57 -9.38
N ASP A 51 4.08 7.86 -10.35
CA ASP A 51 4.09 7.20 -11.67
C ASP A 51 5.32 7.70 -12.43
N THR A 52 6.43 6.96 -12.30
CA THR A 52 7.67 7.27 -13.02
C THR A 52 7.59 6.65 -14.41
N PRO A 53 7.76 7.43 -15.49
CA PRO A 53 7.69 6.93 -16.87
C PRO A 53 8.77 5.91 -17.21
#